data_AF-A0A7J8I2M7-F1
#
_entry.id   AF-A0A7J8I2M7-F1
#
_cell.length_a   1.000
_cell.length_b   1.000
_cell.length_c   1.000
_cell.angle_alpha   90.00
_cell.angle_beta   90.00
_cell.angle_gamma   90.00
#
_symmetry.space_group_name_H-M   'P 1'
#
loop_
_entity.id
_entity.type
_entity.pdbx_description
1 polymer ?
#
loop_
_entity_poly.entity_id
_entity_poly.type
_entity_poly.pdbx_seq_one_letter_code
_entity_poly.pdbx_strand_id
1 'polypeptide(L)'
;MAQLPAGIRFIISFSRDQWYRAFVFILTFLLYASFHLSRKPISIVKGELHRSCAAGNEDGARFNSQSQRASDVPSPQLPENETDCSWAPFDQDNYQQLLGALDYSFLCAYAIGMYLSGVIGERLPIRYYLTFGMLASGIFTALFGLGYFYDIHSFGFYVVTQIINGLVQTTGWPSVVTCLSNWFGKGRRGLVMGVWNSHTSVGNILGSLIAGYWVSTCWGLSFIVPGAIVAAMGIVCFLFLIEDPKDIACSSSLVTVRTRFCFLCLLGW
;
A
#
# COMPACT_ATOMS: atom_id res chain seq x y z
N MET A 1 25.29 1.95 43.88
CA MET A 1 24.77 2.17 42.50
C MET A 1 23.81 1.04 42.19
N ALA A 2 22.55 1.35 41.83
CA ALA A 2 21.58 0.32 41.45
C ALA A 2 22.05 -0.41 40.19
N GLN A 3 21.96 -1.75 40.17
CA GLN A 3 22.25 -2.53 38.96
C GLN A 3 21.20 -2.20 37.90
N LEU A 4 21.66 -1.76 36.73
CA LEU A 4 20.81 -1.57 35.56
C LEU A 4 20.11 -2.90 35.19
N PRO A 5 18.79 -2.90 34.97
CA PRO A 5 18.04 -4.05 34.52
C PRO A 5 18.64 -4.68 33.26
N ALA A 6 18.54 -6.00 33.13
CA ALA A 6 19.11 -6.76 32.01
C ALA A 6 18.63 -6.22 30.63
N GLY A 7 17.38 -5.79 30.53
CA GLY A 7 16.84 -5.18 29.30
C GLY A 7 17.52 -3.86 28.92
N ILE A 8 17.84 -3.00 29.89
CA ILE A 8 18.55 -1.74 29.63
C ILE A 8 20.00 -2.02 29.24
N ARG A 9 20.66 -2.99 29.89
CA ARG A 9 22.00 -3.46 29.50
C ARG A 9 22.04 -4.00 28.07
N PHE A 10 20.99 -4.67 27.63
CA PHE A 10 20.84 -5.14 26.25
C PHE A 10 20.67 -3.97 25.27
N ILE A 11 19.80 -3.01 25.56
CA ILE A 11 19.56 -1.82 24.71
C ILE A 11 20.83 -0.98 24.52
N ILE A 12 21.58 -0.72 25.61
CA ILE A 12 22.83 0.07 25.55
C ILE A 12 24.01 -0.70 24.94
N SER A 13 23.88 -2.02 24.77
CA SER A 13 24.94 -2.83 24.15
C SER A 13 25.06 -2.62 22.63
N PHE A 14 24.02 -2.06 22.01
CA PHE A 14 24.02 -1.79 20.58
C PHE A 14 24.76 -0.49 20.25
N SER A 15 25.60 -0.56 19.21
CA SER A 15 26.27 0.64 18.70
C SER A 15 25.28 1.56 18.00
N ARG A 16 25.62 2.85 17.93
CA ARG A 16 24.83 3.86 17.21
C ARG A 16 24.54 3.45 15.76
N ASP A 17 25.52 2.83 15.09
CA ASP A 17 25.37 2.38 13.70
C ASP A 17 24.42 1.19 13.57
N GLN A 18 24.36 0.31 14.57
CA GLN A 18 23.38 -0.78 14.61
C GLN A 18 21.96 -0.26 14.78
N TRP A 19 21.77 0.79 15.60
CA TRP A 19 20.49 1.48 15.73
C TRP A 19 20.03 2.10 14.40
N TYR A 20 20.92 2.77 13.67
CA TYR A 20 20.57 3.32 12.36
C TYR A 20 20.25 2.23 11.33
N ARG A 21 21.00 1.12 11.31
CA ARG A 21 20.69 -0.03 10.45
C ARG A 21 19.32 -0.62 10.76
N ALA A 22 19.02 -0.85 12.03
CA ALA A 22 17.71 -1.36 12.46
C ALA A 22 16.59 -0.38 12.09
N PHE A 23 16.81 0.92 12.30
CA PHE A 23 15.86 1.97 11.94
C PHE A 23 15.56 1.99 10.44
N VAL A 24 16.59 2.05 9.58
CA VAL A 24 16.41 2.06 8.12
C VAL A 24 15.75 0.76 7.63
N PHE A 25 16.11 -0.37 8.22
CA PHE A 25 15.46 -1.65 7.92
C PHE A 25 13.97 -1.62 8.23
N ILE A 26 13.58 -1.19 9.43
CA ILE A 26 12.17 -1.11 9.86
C ILE A 26 11.43 -0.07 9.01
N LEU A 27 12.03 1.10 8.78
CA LEU A 27 11.43 2.14 7.95
C LEU A 27 11.15 1.62 6.55
N THR A 28 12.16 1.13 5.84
CA THR A 28 11.99 0.60 4.47
C THR A 28 11.03 -0.59 4.43
N PHE A 29 11.00 -1.44 5.46
CA PHE A 29 10.03 -2.52 5.60
C PHE A 29 8.60 -1.98 5.65
N LEU A 30 8.34 -0.97 6.49
CA LEU A 30 7.01 -0.36 6.61
C LEU A 30 6.60 0.40 5.34
N LEU A 31 7.54 1.12 4.71
CA LEU A 31 7.29 1.78 3.44
C LEU A 31 6.81 0.77 2.39
N TYR A 32 7.50 -0.37 2.28
CA TYR A 32 7.18 -1.36 1.28
C TYR A 32 5.95 -2.22 1.63
N ALA A 33 5.73 -2.50 2.92
CA ALA A 33 4.48 -3.08 3.40
C ALA A 33 3.28 -2.20 3.01
N SER A 34 3.42 -0.87 3.09
CA SER A 34 2.33 0.04 2.69
C SER A 34 1.97 -0.06 1.20
N PHE A 35 2.96 -0.21 0.30
CA PHE A 35 2.70 -0.45 -1.12
C PHE A 35 1.94 -1.77 -1.37
N HIS A 36 2.28 -2.84 -0.64
CA HIS A 36 1.56 -4.10 -0.78
C HIS A 36 0.13 -4.02 -0.21
N LEU A 37 -0.04 -3.26 0.87
CA LEU A 37 -1.35 -2.97 1.45
C LEU A 37 -2.27 -2.24 0.47
N SER A 38 -1.78 -1.28 -0.32
CA SER A 38 -2.61 -0.55 -1.30
C SER A 38 -2.99 -1.36 -2.54
N ARG A 39 -2.30 -2.47 -2.82
CA ARG A 39 -2.59 -3.35 -3.97
C ARG A 39 -3.70 -4.36 -3.69
N LYS A 40 -3.96 -4.67 -2.42
CA LYS A 40 -4.94 -5.71 -2.03
C LYS A 40 -6.42 -5.38 -2.16
N PRO A 41 -6.88 -4.13 -2.02
CA PRO A 41 -8.31 -3.83 -2.00
C PRO A 41 -9.12 -4.37 -3.18
N ILE A 42 -8.60 -4.34 -4.42
CA ILE A 42 -9.30 -4.87 -5.62
C ILE A 42 -9.76 -6.31 -5.43
N SER A 43 -8.88 -7.17 -4.90
CA SER A 43 -9.18 -8.59 -4.71
C SER A 43 -10.25 -8.87 -3.66
N ILE A 44 -10.50 -7.93 -2.75
CA ILE A 44 -11.50 -8.01 -1.68
C ILE A 44 -12.82 -7.39 -2.14
N VAL A 45 -12.74 -6.23 -2.80
CA VAL A 45 -13.90 -5.45 -3.25
C VAL A 45 -14.61 -6.08 -4.45
N LYS A 46 -13.97 -7.00 -5.18
CA LYS A 46 -14.58 -7.74 -6.31
C LYS A 46 -15.96 -8.35 -6.01
N GLY A 47 -16.19 -8.80 -4.76
CA GLY A 47 -17.45 -9.44 -4.37
C GLY A 47 -18.59 -8.45 -4.16
N GLU A 48 -18.27 -7.17 -3.88
CA GLU A 48 -19.28 -6.12 -3.74
C GLU A 48 -19.53 -5.38 -5.06
N LEU A 49 -18.54 -5.34 -5.95
CA LEU A 49 -18.71 -4.76 -7.29
C LEU A 49 -19.70 -5.58 -8.15
N HIS A 50 -19.79 -6.89 -7.90
CA HIS A 50 -20.71 -7.79 -8.59
C HIS A 50 -21.39 -8.69 -7.56
N ARG A 51 -22.54 -8.25 -7.04
CA ARG A 51 -23.33 -8.98 -6.05
C ARG A 51 -24.53 -9.62 -6.74
N SER A 52 -24.51 -10.95 -6.86
CA SER A 52 -25.71 -11.69 -7.28
C SER A 52 -26.79 -11.53 -6.21
N CYS A 53 -27.73 -10.61 -6.45
CA CYS A 53 -28.84 -10.38 -5.55
C CYS A 53 -29.82 -11.56 -5.63
N ALA A 54 -29.57 -12.60 -4.83
CA ALA A 54 -30.60 -13.56 -4.50
C ALA A 54 -31.65 -12.82 -3.66
N ALA A 55 -32.78 -12.49 -4.28
CA ALA A 55 -33.95 -11.98 -3.59
C ALA A 55 -34.28 -12.90 -2.41
N GLY A 56 -34.38 -12.31 -1.23
CA GLY A 56 -34.81 -13.02 -0.03
C GLY A 56 -36.18 -13.62 -0.24
N ASN A 57 -36.25 -14.94 -0.22
CA ASN A 57 -37.47 -15.70 0.06
C ASN A 57 -37.17 -16.78 1.11
N GLU A 58 -36.35 -16.44 2.10
CA GLU A 58 -36.12 -17.25 3.29
C GLU A 58 -36.58 -16.51 4.54
N ASP A 59 -37.85 -16.10 4.58
CA ASP A 59 -38.56 -15.80 5.83
C ASP A 59 -40.06 -16.05 5.61
N GLY A 60 -40.43 -17.33 5.56
CA GLY A 60 -41.82 -17.74 5.31
C GLY A 60 -42.08 -19.24 5.39
N ALA A 61 -41.23 -20.02 6.05
CA ALA A 61 -41.52 -21.42 6.35
C ALA A 61 -42.57 -21.53 7.47
N ARG A 62 -43.84 -21.23 7.19
CA ARG A 62 -44.98 -21.65 8.03
C ARG A 62 -46.22 -21.97 7.19
N PHE A 63 -46.52 -23.27 7.12
CA PHE A 63 -47.85 -23.88 7.10
C PHE A 63 -48.95 -23.24 6.22
N ASN A 64 -49.24 -23.84 5.06
CA ASN A 64 -50.42 -24.70 4.95
C ASN A 64 -50.53 -25.38 3.59
N SER A 65 -50.85 -26.67 3.65
CA SER A 65 -51.25 -27.53 2.55
C SER A 65 -52.73 -27.30 2.25
N GLN A 66 -53.09 -26.80 1.06
CA GLN A 66 -54.40 -27.11 0.45
C GLN A 66 -54.49 -26.75 -1.04
N SER A 67 -54.48 -27.80 -1.86
CA SER A 67 -55.35 -28.08 -3.01
C SER A 67 -56.18 -26.96 -3.66
N GLN A 68 -56.12 -26.94 -5.00
CA GLN A 68 -57.20 -26.67 -5.97
C GLN A 68 -57.59 -25.23 -6.38
N ARG A 69 -57.28 -24.93 -7.66
CA ARG A 69 -58.16 -24.49 -8.78
C ARG A 69 -57.67 -23.27 -9.56
N ALA A 70 -57.69 -23.46 -10.88
CA ALA A 70 -57.57 -22.44 -11.91
C ALA A 70 -58.61 -21.33 -11.74
N SER A 71 -58.18 -20.10 -11.97
CA SER A 71 -59.01 -18.99 -12.44
C SER A 71 -58.09 -17.96 -13.08
N ASP A 72 -58.29 -17.79 -14.39
CA ASP A 72 -57.71 -16.75 -15.23
C ASP A 72 -57.98 -15.37 -14.63
N VAL A 73 -56.92 -14.67 -14.23
CA VAL A 73 -56.90 -13.22 -13.98
C VAL A 73 -55.56 -12.70 -14.51
N PRO A 74 -55.53 -11.76 -15.47
CA PRO A 74 -54.29 -11.13 -15.89
C PRO A 74 -53.81 -10.24 -14.75
N SER A 75 -52.80 -10.69 -14.01
CA SER A 75 -52.13 -9.89 -12.99
C SER A 75 -51.34 -8.75 -13.66
N PRO A 76 -51.36 -7.53 -13.09
CA PRO A 76 -50.77 -6.34 -13.73
C PRO A 76 -49.27 -6.50 -13.92
N GLN A 77 -48.75 -6.04 -15.06
CA GLN A 77 -47.33 -5.80 -15.27
C GLN A 77 -46.81 -4.87 -14.17
N LEU A 78 -46.12 -5.44 -13.16
CA LEU A 78 -45.25 -4.64 -12.31
C LEU A 78 -43.96 -4.36 -13.10
N PRO A 79 -43.44 -3.13 -13.04
CA PRO A 79 -42.22 -2.79 -13.75
C PRO A 79 -41.09 -3.69 -13.25
N GLU A 80 -40.17 -4.05 -14.14
CA GLU A 80 -38.84 -4.60 -13.82
C GLU A 80 -38.17 -3.62 -12.84
N ASN A 81 -38.45 -3.79 -11.55
CA ASN A 81 -37.89 -2.96 -10.50
C ASN A 81 -36.44 -3.38 -10.34
N GLU A 82 -35.56 -2.56 -10.91
CA GLU A 82 -34.13 -2.50 -10.64
C GLU A 82 -33.85 -2.66 -9.15
N THR A 83 -33.45 -3.86 -8.75
CA THR A 83 -32.50 -4.01 -7.64
C THR A 83 -31.19 -4.46 -8.25
N ASP A 84 -30.60 -3.59 -9.08
CA ASP A 84 -29.26 -3.79 -9.57
C ASP A 84 -28.29 -3.50 -8.43
N CYS A 85 -27.90 -4.57 -7.72
CA CYS A 85 -27.03 -4.50 -6.57
C CYS A 85 -25.54 -4.44 -6.96
N SER A 86 -25.25 -4.35 -8.26
CA SER A 86 -23.89 -4.35 -8.81
C SER A 86 -23.46 -2.93 -9.16
N TRP A 87 -22.15 -2.69 -9.18
CA TRP A 87 -21.59 -1.38 -9.47
C TRP A 87 -21.13 -1.30 -10.92
N ALA A 88 -21.75 -0.45 -11.76
CA ALA A 88 -21.29 -0.27 -13.13
C ALA A 88 -19.87 0.35 -13.17
N PRO A 89 -18.98 -0.07 -14.10
CA PRO A 89 -19.19 -0.95 -15.24
C PRO A 89 -18.98 -2.45 -14.95
N PHE A 90 -18.94 -2.87 -13.68
CA PHE A 90 -18.72 -4.26 -13.25
C PHE A 90 -20.03 -5.03 -13.01
N ASP A 91 -21.15 -4.46 -13.42
CA ASP A 91 -22.51 -5.00 -13.37
C ASP A 91 -22.73 -6.16 -14.36
N GLN A 92 -22.04 -6.12 -15.50
CA GLN A 92 -22.21 -7.08 -16.58
C GLN A 92 -21.52 -8.43 -16.31
N ASP A 93 -21.96 -9.48 -17.02
CA ASP A 93 -21.39 -10.85 -16.93
C ASP A 93 -19.88 -10.91 -17.25
N ASN A 94 -19.35 -9.90 -17.92
CA ASN A 94 -17.92 -9.76 -18.25
C ASN A 94 -17.09 -9.17 -17.10
N TYR A 95 -17.63 -8.93 -15.90
CA TYR A 95 -16.92 -8.29 -14.78
C TYR A 95 -15.56 -8.94 -14.45
N GLN A 96 -15.45 -10.27 -14.55
CA GLN A 96 -14.18 -10.98 -14.32
C GLN A 96 -13.10 -10.57 -15.33
N GLN A 97 -13.50 -10.33 -16.59
CA GLN A 97 -12.60 -9.87 -17.65
C GLN A 97 -12.20 -8.41 -17.41
N LEU A 98 -13.13 -7.55 -16.94
CA LEU A 98 -12.86 -6.15 -16.63
C LEU A 98 -11.90 -6.01 -15.43
N LEU A 99 -12.16 -6.73 -14.34
CA LEU A 99 -11.28 -6.76 -13.17
C LEU A 99 -9.92 -7.35 -13.52
N GLY A 100 -9.89 -8.43 -14.32
CA GLY A 100 -8.65 -9.00 -14.85
C GLY A 100 -7.88 -8.02 -15.73
N ALA A 101 -8.57 -7.22 -16.55
CA ALA A 101 -7.96 -6.17 -17.36
C ALA A 101 -7.39 -5.03 -16.52
N LEU A 102 -8.02 -4.66 -15.40
CA LEU A 102 -7.46 -3.69 -14.44
C LEU A 102 -6.16 -4.19 -13.83
N ASP A 103 -6.17 -5.41 -13.29
CA ASP A 103 -4.98 -6.01 -12.69
C ASP A 103 -3.86 -6.18 -13.73
N TYR A 104 -4.21 -6.62 -14.94
CA TYR A 104 -3.27 -6.76 -16.04
C TYR A 104 -2.67 -5.40 -16.45
N SER A 105 -3.49 -4.36 -16.59
CA SER A 105 -3.03 -3.02 -16.96
C SER A 105 -2.03 -2.46 -15.93
N PHE A 106 -2.31 -2.65 -14.64
CA PHE A 106 -1.40 -2.30 -13.55
C PHE A 106 -0.08 -3.08 -13.67
N LEU A 107 -0.14 -4.40 -13.84
CA LEU A 107 1.06 -5.25 -13.90
C LEU A 107 1.93 -4.97 -15.13
N CYS A 108 1.33 -4.73 -16.29
CA CYS A 108 2.05 -4.34 -17.49
C CYS A 108 2.73 -2.98 -17.33
N ALA A 109 2.00 -1.98 -16.83
CA ALA A 109 2.55 -0.67 -16.54
C ALA A 109 3.68 -0.76 -15.51
N TYR A 110 3.50 -1.56 -14.46
CA TYR A 110 4.52 -1.84 -13.44
C TYR A 110 5.76 -2.51 -14.05
N ALA A 111 5.60 -3.48 -14.94
CA ALA A 111 6.73 -4.15 -15.59
C ALA A 111 7.58 -3.18 -16.43
N ILE A 112 6.94 -2.34 -17.25
CA ILE A 112 7.62 -1.30 -18.04
C ILE A 112 8.28 -0.28 -17.10
N GLY A 113 7.52 0.18 -16.10
CA GLY A 113 8.01 1.16 -15.14
C GLY A 113 9.17 0.64 -14.31
N MET A 114 9.29 -0.67 -14.03
CA MET A 114 10.42 -1.25 -13.30
C MET A 114 11.74 -1.10 -14.07
N TYR A 115 11.71 -1.30 -15.39
CA TYR A 115 12.86 -1.08 -16.25
C TYR A 115 13.27 0.40 -16.25
N LEU A 116 12.31 1.31 -16.47
CA LEU A 116 12.57 2.75 -16.50
C LEU A 116 13.03 3.28 -15.13
N SER A 117 12.41 2.80 -14.07
CA SER A 117 12.70 3.20 -12.70
C SER A 117 14.09 2.78 -12.26
N GLY A 118 14.60 1.64 -12.73
CA GLY A 118 15.99 1.26 -12.51
C GLY A 118 16.97 2.31 -13.07
N VAL A 119 16.76 2.76 -14.31
CA VAL A 119 17.64 3.75 -14.96
C VAL A 119 17.52 5.14 -14.32
N ILE A 120 16.29 5.56 -13.99
CA ILE A 120 16.03 6.87 -13.38
C ILE A 120 16.53 6.91 -11.93
N GLY A 121 16.30 5.82 -11.19
CA GLY A 121 16.64 5.69 -9.77
C GLY A 121 18.13 5.77 -9.47
N GLU A 122 19.00 5.46 -10.44
CA GLU A 122 20.45 5.64 -10.31
C GLU A 122 20.88 7.12 -10.36
N ARG A 123 20.05 8.00 -10.96
CA ARG A 123 20.39 9.42 -11.19
C ARG A 123 19.72 10.39 -10.23
N LEU A 124 18.70 9.92 -9.50
CA LEU A 124 17.96 10.73 -8.56
C LEU A 124 18.30 10.35 -7.12
N PRO A 125 18.31 11.32 -6.18
CA PRO A 125 18.42 11.00 -4.77
C PRO A 125 17.25 10.13 -4.31
N ILE A 126 17.57 9.01 -3.67
CA ILE A 126 16.63 7.91 -3.35
C ILE A 126 15.46 8.43 -2.52
N ARG A 127 15.72 9.33 -1.58
CA ARG A 127 14.72 9.91 -0.68
C ARG A 127 13.62 10.63 -1.45
N TYR A 128 13.99 11.49 -2.39
CA TYR A 128 13.00 12.26 -3.15
C TYR A 128 12.28 11.37 -4.16
N TYR A 129 13.00 10.46 -4.81
CA TYR A 129 12.43 9.55 -5.79
C TYR A 129 11.38 8.61 -5.18
N LEU A 130 11.71 7.98 -4.04
CA LEU A 130 10.79 7.11 -3.31
C LEU A 130 9.61 7.89 -2.73
N THR A 131 9.85 9.08 -2.16
CA THR A 131 8.79 9.94 -1.61
C THR A 131 7.77 10.30 -2.69
N PHE A 132 8.23 10.75 -3.86
CA PHE A 132 7.35 11.11 -4.97
C PHE A 132 6.47 9.93 -5.39
N GLY A 133 7.07 8.75 -5.56
CA GLY A 133 6.32 7.56 -5.95
C GLY A 133 5.31 7.10 -4.90
N MET A 134 5.63 7.21 -3.61
CA MET A 134 4.69 6.90 -2.52
C MET A 134 3.53 7.88 -2.47
N LEU A 135 3.80 9.20 -2.52
CA LEU A 135 2.74 10.22 -2.52
C LEU A 135 1.84 10.07 -3.74
N ALA A 136 2.42 9.93 -4.94
CA ALA A 136 1.66 9.73 -6.17
C ALA A 136 0.85 8.42 -6.11
N SER A 137 1.43 7.31 -5.65
CA SER A 137 0.71 6.04 -5.51
C SER A 137 -0.46 6.17 -4.53
N GLY A 138 -0.26 6.85 -3.40
CA GLY A 138 -1.31 7.10 -2.43
C GLY A 138 -2.46 7.91 -3.03
N ILE A 139 -2.15 8.95 -3.81
CA ILE A 139 -3.13 9.77 -4.53
C ILE A 139 -3.90 8.94 -5.56
N PHE A 140 -3.21 8.19 -6.45
CA PHE A 140 -3.89 7.40 -7.48
C PHE A 140 -4.69 6.23 -6.90
N THR A 141 -4.24 5.64 -5.79
CA THR A 141 -5.02 4.64 -5.05
C THR A 141 -6.28 5.27 -4.44
N ALA A 142 -6.16 6.46 -3.83
CA ALA A 142 -7.32 7.17 -3.30
C ALA A 142 -8.29 7.62 -4.41
N LEU A 143 -7.78 8.07 -5.56
CA LEU A 143 -8.58 8.42 -6.74
C LEU A 143 -9.42 7.23 -7.22
N PHE A 144 -8.86 6.01 -7.24
CA PHE A 144 -9.63 4.81 -7.54
C PHE A 144 -10.85 4.67 -6.59
N GLY A 145 -10.63 4.85 -5.29
CA GLY A 145 -11.71 4.80 -4.28
C GLY A 145 -12.70 5.96 -4.35
N LEU A 146 -12.26 7.13 -4.79
CA LEU A 146 -13.13 8.30 -5.02
C LEU A 146 -14.14 8.07 -6.15
N GLY A 147 -13.90 7.08 -7.03
CA GLY A 147 -14.88 6.64 -8.01
C GLY A 147 -16.23 6.26 -7.40
N TYR A 148 -16.23 5.71 -6.18
CA TYR A 148 -17.45 5.44 -5.41
C TYR A 148 -18.21 6.71 -5.01
N PHE A 149 -17.50 7.71 -4.47
CA PHE A 149 -18.14 8.93 -3.93
C PHE A 149 -18.61 9.90 -5.01
N TYR A 150 -17.94 9.90 -6.16
CA TYR A 150 -18.31 10.73 -7.33
C TYR A 150 -19.17 9.99 -8.35
N ASP A 151 -19.63 8.78 -8.03
CA ASP A 151 -20.53 8.00 -8.87
C ASP A 151 -19.98 7.78 -10.31
N ILE A 152 -18.68 7.47 -10.39
CA ILE A 152 -17.97 7.31 -11.66
C ILE A 152 -18.12 5.88 -12.16
N HIS A 153 -18.89 5.73 -13.24
CA HIS A 153 -19.17 4.46 -13.91
C HIS A 153 -18.31 4.23 -15.18
N SER A 154 -17.21 4.99 -15.34
CA SER A 154 -16.32 4.86 -16.50
C SER A 154 -15.19 3.85 -16.28
N PHE A 155 -15.16 2.77 -17.05
CA PHE A 155 -14.06 1.79 -16.98
C PHE A 155 -12.70 2.42 -17.28
N GLY A 156 -12.65 3.37 -18.22
CA GLY A 156 -11.43 4.09 -18.59
C GLY A 156 -10.79 4.84 -17.42
N PHE A 157 -11.60 5.39 -16.51
CA PHE A 157 -11.10 6.04 -15.30
C PHE A 157 -10.33 5.06 -14.41
N TYR A 158 -10.90 3.88 -14.15
CA TYR A 158 -10.27 2.84 -13.33
C TYR A 158 -8.99 2.28 -14.00
N VAL A 159 -8.98 2.13 -15.33
CA VAL A 159 -7.80 1.68 -16.07
C VAL A 159 -6.68 2.72 -16.03
N VAL A 160 -6.98 3.99 -16.31
CA VAL A 160 -5.96 5.05 -16.32
C VAL A 160 -5.36 5.25 -14.93
N THR A 161 -6.19 5.27 -13.89
CA THR A 161 -5.71 5.36 -12.50
C THR A 161 -4.80 4.18 -12.16
N GLN A 162 -5.13 2.95 -12.57
CA GLN A 162 -4.31 1.77 -12.35
C GLN A 162 -2.99 1.77 -13.13
N ILE A 163 -2.99 2.22 -14.38
CA ILE A 163 -1.76 2.34 -15.18
C ILE A 163 -0.80 3.33 -14.53
N ILE A 164 -1.29 4.51 -14.16
CA ILE A 164 -0.43 5.53 -13.53
C ILE A 164 0.03 5.05 -12.15
N ASN A 165 -0.86 4.45 -11.36
CA ASN A 165 -0.50 3.86 -10.06
C ASN A 165 0.57 2.78 -10.21
N GLY A 166 0.45 1.91 -11.22
CA GLY A 166 1.45 0.90 -11.56
C GLY A 166 2.82 1.51 -11.84
N LEU A 167 2.88 2.55 -12.69
CA LEU A 167 4.12 3.25 -13.04
C LEU A 167 4.77 3.93 -11.84
N VAL A 168 4.02 4.63 -11.00
CA VAL A 168 4.60 5.37 -9.87
C VAL A 168 5.05 4.44 -8.74
N GLN A 169 4.40 3.28 -8.58
CA GLN A 169 4.81 2.28 -7.57
C GLN A 169 6.14 1.59 -7.90
N THR A 170 6.60 1.62 -9.14
CA THR A 170 7.88 0.98 -9.51
C THR A 170 9.08 1.67 -8.87
N THR A 171 8.95 2.95 -8.51
CA THR A 171 9.95 3.71 -7.74
C THR A 171 10.38 3.02 -6.45
N GLY A 172 9.49 2.21 -5.86
CA GLY A 172 9.69 1.53 -4.60
C GLY A 172 10.91 0.61 -4.62
N TRP A 173 10.83 -0.46 -5.41
CA TRP A 173 11.78 -1.59 -5.36
C TRP A 173 13.24 -1.19 -5.56
N PRO A 174 13.63 -0.51 -6.66
CA PRO A 174 15.03 -0.16 -6.89
C PRO A 174 15.57 0.77 -5.81
N SER A 175 14.75 1.69 -5.30
CA SER A 175 15.09 2.61 -4.21
C SER A 175 15.44 1.88 -2.91
N VAL A 176 14.55 1.01 -2.42
CA VAL A 176 14.77 0.30 -1.16
C VAL A 176 15.84 -0.77 -1.27
N VAL A 177 15.95 -1.47 -2.40
CA VAL A 177 17.03 -2.44 -2.63
C VAL A 177 18.40 -1.76 -2.60
N THR A 178 18.50 -0.58 -3.18
CA THR A 178 19.73 0.23 -3.17
C THR A 178 20.04 0.72 -1.75
N CYS A 179 19.05 1.26 -1.04
CA CYS A 179 19.20 1.70 0.35
C CYS A 179 19.68 0.55 1.27
N LEU A 180 19.02 -0.61 1.23
CA LEU A 180 19.44 -1.78 2.02
C LEU A 180 20.83 -2.29 1.63
N SER A 181 21.18 -2.21 0.34
CA SER A 181 22.53 -2.57 -0.14
C SER A 181 23.60 -1.67 0.47
N ASN A 182 23.35 -0.36 0.54
CA ASN A 182 24.28 0.62 1.12
C ASN A 182 24.50 0.37 2.62
N TRP A 183 23.45 -0.01 3.35
CA TRP A 183 23.50 -0.18 4.80
C TRP A 183 24.02 -1.55 5.28
N PHE A 184 23.74 -2.64 4.56
CA PHE A 184 24.00 -4.01 5.04
C PHE A 184 25.16 -4.74 4.36
N GLY A 185 25.76 -4.17 3.30
CA GLY A 185 26.96 -4.73 2.66
C GLY A 185 26.78 -6.15 2.08
N LYS A 186 27.88 -6.84 1.76
CA LYS A 186 27.85 -8.11 1.00
C LYS A 186 27.67 -9.38 1.84
N GLY A 187 28.12 -9.40 3.10
CA GLY A 187 28.27 -10.66 3.86
C GLY A 187 26.98 -11.31 4.40
N ARG A 188 25.94 -10.53 4.71
CA ARG A 188 24.66 -11.03 5.27
C ARG A 188 23.43 -10.57 4.47
N ARG A 189 23.63 -10.09 3.24
CA ARG A 189 22.58 -9.46 2.42
C ARG A 189 21.41 -10.40 2.15
N GLY A 190 21.66 -11.68 1.91
CA GLY A 190 20.62 -12.68 1.63
C GLY A 190 19.64 -12.86 2.79
N LEU A 191 20.15 -13.01 4.03
CA LEU A 191 19.30 -13.12 5.21
C LEU A 191 18.51 -11.83 5.46
N VAL A 192 19.17 -10.68 5.37
CA VAL A 192 18.53 -9.37 5.56
C VAL A 192 17.41 -9.16 4.54
N MET A 193 17.68 -9.39 3.25
CA MET A 193 16.68 -9.29 2.19
C MET A 193 15.56 -10.32 2.36
N GLY A 194 15.87 -11.55 2.80
CA GLY A 194 14.88 -12.58 3.05
C GLY A 194 13.90 -12.21 4.17
N VAL A 195 14.42 -11.75 5.31
CA VAL A 195 13.59 -11.25 6.41
C VAL A 195 12.81 -10.01 5.98
N TRP A 196 13.48 -9.08 5.28
CA TRP A 196 12.84 -7.86 4.80
C TRP A 196 11.66 -8.16 3.87
N ASN A 197 11.80 -9.12 2.95
CA ASN A 197 10.77 -9.51 1.98
C ASN A 197 9.45 -9.99 2.61
N SER A 198 9.46 -10.35 3.90
CA SER A 198 8.24 -10.63 4.67
C SER A 198 7.29 -9.42 4.79
N HIS A 199 7.76 -8.21 4.44
CA HIS A 199 6.91 -7.02 4.25
C HIS A 199 5.73 -7.30 3.33
N THR A 200 5.90 -8.22 2.36
CA THR A 200 4.88 -8.56 1.38
C THR A 200 3.69 -9.19 2.07
N SER A 201 3.96 -10.17 2.93
CA SER A 201 2.93 -10.84 3.72
C SER A 201 2.26 -9.87 4.70
N VAL A 202 3.04 -9.05 5.41
CA VAL A 202 2.50 -8.06 6.37
C VAL A 202 1.59 -7.06 5.65
N GLY A 203 2.06 -6.46 4.56
CA GLY A 203 1.27 -5.54 3.75
C GLY A 203 0.01 -6.18 3.21
N ASN A 204 0.10 -7.43 2.71
CA ASN A 204 -1.05 -8.14 2.20
C ASN A 204 -2.11 -8.41 3.29
N ILE A 205 -1.69 -8.81 4.49
CA ILE A 205 -2.60 -9.05 5.63
C ILE A 205 -3.29 -7.73 6.02
N LEU A 206 -2.52 -6.67 6.22
CA LEU A 206 -3.08 -5.36 6.60
C LEU A 206 -4.03 -4.82 5.53
N GLY A 207 -3.68 -4.95 4.24
CA GLY A 207 -4.52 -4.53 3.13
C GLY A 207 -5.84 -5.29 3.09
N SER A 208 -5.81 -6.61 3.27
CA SER A 208 -7.03 -7.43 3.36
C SER A 208 -7.91 -7.06 4.56
N LEU A 209 -7.33 -6.80 5.73
CA LEU A 209 -8.07 -6.40 6.93
C LEU A 209 -8.75 -5.05 6.76
N ILE A 210 -8.03 -4.04 6.25
CA ILE A 210 -8.58 -2.71 6.03
C ILE A 210 -9.67 -2.73 4.97
N ALA A 211 -9.43 -3.41 3.84
CA ALA A 211 -10.44 -3.54 2.79
C ALA A 211 -11.66 -4.32 3.28
N GLY A 212 -11.46 -5.41 4.03
CA GLY A 212 -12.55 -6.22 4.58
C GLY A 212 -13.44 -5.49 5.59
N TYR A 213 -12.92 -4.47 6.27
CA TYR A 213 -13.72 -3.65 7.17
C TYR A 213 -14.71 -2.72 6.43
N TRP A 214 -14.28 -2.14 5.30
CA TRP A 214 -15.07 -1.15 4.56
C TRP A 214 -15.83 -1.72 3.34
N VAL A 215 -15.49 -2.94 2.90
CA VAL A 215 -16.02 -3.53 1.66
C VAL A 215 -17.55 -3.55 1.58
N SER A 216 -18.24 -3.87 2.68
CA SER A 216 -19.69 -4.02 2.71
C SER A 216 -20.47 -2.74 3.01
N THR A 217 -19.79 -1.66 3.42
CA THR A 217 -20.42 -0.38 3.77
C THR A 217 -20.16 0.66 2.70
N CYS A 218 -18.89 1.01 2.51
CA CYS A 218 -18.42 2.00 1.54
C CYS A 218 -17.13 1.48 0.91
N TRP A 219 -17.24 0.67 -0.15
CA TRP A 219 -16.07 0.03 -0.75
C TRP A 219 -15.00 1.03 -1.23
N GLY A 220 -15.37 2.28 -1.54
CA GLY A 220 -14.41 3.34 -1.86
C GLY A 220 -13.39 3.59 -0.73
N LEU A 221 -13.79 3.45 0.54
CA LEU A 221 -12.89 3.60 1.68
C LEU A 221 -11.85 2.49 1.76
N SER A 222 -12.14 1.31 1.19
CA SER A 222 -11.17 0.21 1.05
C SER A 222 -9.94 0.62 0.23
N PHE A 223 -10.04 1.67 -0.58
CA PHE A 223 -8.93 2.23 -1.36
C PHE A 223 -8.40 3.55 -0.79
N ILE A 224 -9.29 4.43 -0.34
CA ILE A 224 -8.89 5.74 0.21
C ILE A 224 -8.03 5.57 1.47
N VAL A 225 -8.41 4.68 2.39
CA VAL A 225 -7.65 4.47 3.64
C VAL A 225 -6.25 3.93 3.35
N PRO A 226 -6.08 2.85 2.55
CA PRO A 226 -4.74 2.43 2.12
C PRO A 226 -3.96 3.50 1.35
N GLY A 227 -4.62 4.26 0.46
CA GLY A 227 -3.99 5.37 -0.25
C GLY A 227 -3.44 6.45 0.68
N ALA A 228 -4.22 6.83 1.70
CA ALA A 228 -3.80 7.78 2.73
C ALA A 228 -2.61 7.24 3.56
N ILE A 229 -2.61 5.95 3.90
CA ILE A 229 -1.48 5.31 4.61
C ILE A 229 -0.20 5.36 3.76
N VAL A 230 -0.27 5.01 2.48
CA VAL A 230 0.90 5.07 1.58
C VAL A 230 1.41 6.50 1.44
N ALA A 231 0.51 7.48 1.28
CA ALA A 231 0.89 8.90 1.20
C ALA A 231 1.55 9.37 2.50
N ALA A 232 0.98 9.05 3.66
CA ALA A 232 1.55 9.39 4.97
C ALA A 232 2.94 8.74 5.15
N MET A 233 3.10 7.48 4.77
CA MET A 233 4.40 6.81 4.77
C MET A 233 5.40 7.47 3.80
N GLY A 234 4.93 8.03 2.69
CA GLY A 234 5.74 8.88 1.80
C GLY A 234 6.28 10.13 2.51
N ILE A 235 5.46 10.80 3.33
CA ILE A 235 5.91 11.93 4.16
C ILE A 235 6.94 11.47 5.19
N VAL A 236 6.70 10.34 5.85
CA VAL A 236 7.67 9.75 6.81
C VAL A 236 8.98 9.42 6.09
N CYS A 237 8.94 8.87 4.87
CA CYS A 237 10.11 8.62 4.04
C CYS A 237 10.89 9.92 3.77
N PHE A 238 10.19 11.00 3.39
CA PHE A 238 10.82 12.30 3.13
C PHE A 238 11.57 12.85 4.36
N LEU A 239 10.97 12.72 5.54
CA LEU A 239 11.52 13.29 6.77
C LEU A 239 12.65 12.44 7.37
N PHE A 240 12.59 11.11 7.23
CA PHE A 240 13.42 10.21 8.03
C PHE A 240 14.31 9.25 7.25
N LEU A 241 14.14 9.09 5.92
CA LEU A 241 14.97 8.15 5.17
C LEU A 241 16.42 8.67 5.05
N ILE A 242 17.38 7.82 5.45
CA ILE A 242 18.81 8.08 5.31
C ILE A 242 19.37 7.14 4.24
N GLU A 243 19.88 7.72 3.15
CA GLU A 243 20.26 6.99 1.93
C GLU A 243 21.57 6.22 2.08
N ASP A 244 22.61 6.86 2.61
CA ASP A 244 23.93 6.27 2.82
C ASP A 244 24.42 6.51 4.26
N PRO A 245 25.00 5.51 4.96
CA PRO A 245 25.64 5.72 6.25
C PRO A 245 26.70 6.83 6.27
N LYS A 246 27.33 7.14 5.13
CA LYS A 246 28.32 8.23 4.98
C LYS A 246 27.74 9.61 5.29
N ASP A 247 26.44 9.82 5.06
CA ASP A 247 25.77 11.09 5.29
C ASP A 247 25.76 11.45 6.79
N ILE A 248 25.63 10.44 7.65
CA ILE A 248 25.71 10.60 9.11
C ILE A 248 27.16 10.79 9.57
N ALA A 249 28.09 10.08 8.92
CA ALA A 249 29.52 10.16 9.25
C ALA A 249 30.08 11.57 8.99
N CYS A 250 29.75 12.20 7.86
CA CYS A 250 30.17 13.57 7.54
C CYS A 250 29.60 14.63 8.51
N SER A 251 28.36 14.47 8.98
CA SER A 251 27.80 15.36 10.00
C SER A 251 28.55 15.22 11.33
N SER A 252 28.88 13.99 11.73
CA SER A 252 29.63 13.75 12.97
C SER A 252 31.08 14.25 12.91
N SER A 253 31.74 14.18 11.74
CA SER A 253 33.07 14.73 11.55
C SER A 253 33.07 16.26 11.52
N LEU A 254 32.07 16.91 10.90
CA LEU A 254 31.92 18.38 10.96
C LEU A 254 31.66 18.90 12.38
N VAL A 255 30.84 18.18 13.18
CA VAL A 255 30.67 18.49 14.60
C VAL A 255 31.96 18.26 15.39
N THR A 256 32.71 17.20 15.08
CA THR A 256 34.01 16.91 15.73
C THR A 256 35.08 17.93 15.35
N VAL A 257 35.11 18.44 14.11
CA VAL A 257 36.02 19.50 13.67
C VAL A 257 35.64 20.82 14.32
N ARG A 258 34.35 21.15 14.41
CA ARG A 258 33.88 22.37 15.09
C ARG A 258 34.13 22.34 16.60
N THR A 259 34.04 21.17 17.24
CA THR A 259 34.40 21.01 18.66
C THR A 259 35.91 20.96 18.87
N ARG A 260 36.71 20.39 17.96
CA ARG A 260 38.19 20.46 18.02
C ARG A 260 38.70 21.89 17.83
N PHE A 261 38.11 22.68 16.93
CA PHE A 261 38.45 24.10 16.80
C PHE A 261 37.99 24.94 18.00
N CYS A 262 36.89 24.57 18.66
CA CYS A 262 36.47 25.23 19.91
C CYS A 262 37.38 24.87 21.09
N PHE A 263 37.89 23.63 21.16
CA PHE A 263 38.84 23.21 22.20
C PHE A 263 40.25 23.79 22.00
N LEU A 264 40.71 23.97 20.77
CA LEU A 264 42.01 24.57 20.48
C LEU A 264 42.03 26.10 20.62
N CYS A 265 40.89 26.79 20.54
CA CYS A 265 40.80 28.22 20.88
C CYS A 265 40.61 28.49 22.40
N LEU A 266 40.24 27.48 23.19
CA LEU A 266 40.10 27.60 24.66
C LEU A 266 41.39 27.26 25.43
N LEU A 267 42.38 26.66 24.76
CA LEU A 267 43.74 26.43 25.29
C LEU A 267 44.73 27.42 24.67
N GLY A 268 44.36 28.70 24.66
CA GLY A 268 45.29 29.82 24.52
C GLY A 268 46.06 30.07 25.82
N TRP A 269 46.68 29.01 26.34
CA TRP A 269 47.75 28.94 27.34
C TRP A 269 48.59 27.70 27.04
#